data_AF-A0A8C9Y1L2-F1
#
_entry.id   AF-A0A8C9Y1L2-F1
#
_cell.length_a   1.000
_cell.length_b   1.000
_cell.length_c   1.000
_cell.angle_alpha   90.00
_cell.angle_beta   90.00
_cell.angle_gamma   90.00
#
_symmetry.space_group_name_H-M   'P 1'
#
loop_
_entity.id
_entity.type
_entity.pdbx_description
1 polymer ?
#
loop_
_entity_poly.entity_id
_entity_poly.type
_entity_poly.pdbx_seq_one_letter_code
_entity_poly.pdbx_strand_id
1 'polypeptide(L)'
;MEEDELERPVESVCPIAYAFEPIRRGNRAVVRRYVEQPVVVWGEERVGNSTWCQCGCCTAMPTVSESICCPQADLDHVLRGQSCITMACTFAILCREVDVLEVAMLSLKEVRAETLERPINSCLFRLTAYRQFTLWARGHLGKKNRIPIPACVVGSIRAVFPSLEYYGFEYAYDEF
;
A
#
# COMPACT_ATOMS: atom_id res chain seq x y z
N MET A 1 -1.35 -50.94 1.14
CA MET A 1 -1.18 -50.63 2.57
C MET A 1 0.14 -49.90 2.65
N GLU A 2 0.11 -48.60 2.39
CA GLU A 2 1.24 -47.69 2.54
C GLU A 2 0.60 -46.40 3.05
N GLU A 3 0.60 -46.30 4.37
CA GLU A 3 0.08 -45.20 5.14
C GLU A 3 1.18 -44.14 5.29
N ASP A 4 0.81 -42.89 5.05
CA ASP A 4 1.16 -41.74 5.88
C ASP A 4 2.64 -41.28 5.90
N GLU A 5 3.06 -40.59 4.83
CA GLU A 5 4.18 -39.63 4.91
C GLU A 5 3.73 -38.39 5.71
N LEU A 6 3.91 -38.50 7.03
CA LEU A 6 3.80 -37.46 8.05
C LEU A 6 4.03 -36.02 7.53
N GLU A 7 3.01 -35.18 7.69
CA GLU A 7 3.12 -33.72 7.74
C GLU A 7 4.18 -33.31 8.78
N ARG A 8 5.42 -33.04 8.35
CA ARG A 8 6.42 -32.42 9.23
C ARG A 8 6.03 -30.96 9.48
N PRO A 9 5.85 -30.53 10.74
CA PRO A 9 5.59 -29.13 11.06
C PRO A 9 6.75 -28.27 10.57
N VAL A 10 6.46 -27.23 9.79
CA VAL A 10 7.48 -26.27 9.36
C VAL A 10 7.88 -25.45 10.58
N GLU A 11 8.98 -25.83 11.24
CA GLU A 11 9.55 -25.05 12.33
C GLU A 11 9.78 -23.60 11.88
N SER A 12 9.14 -22.68 12.59
CA SER A 12 9.40 -21.25 12.49
C SER A 12 10.74 -20.96 13.15
N VAL A 13 11.82 -21.28 12.46
CA VAL A 13 13.17 -20.96 12.92
C VAL A 13 13.30 -19.43 12.96
N CYS A 14 13.44 -18.86 14.15
CA CYS A 14 13.86 -17.47 14.30
C CYS A 14 15.18 -17.29 13.55
N PRO A 15 15.30 -16.30 12.65
CA PRO A 15 16.54 -16.05 11.92
C PRO A 15 17.73 -15.91 12.88
N ILE A 16 18.90 -16.40 12.46
CA ILE A 16 20.16 -16.22 13.20
C ILE A 16 20.41 -14.72 13.37
N ALA A 17 20.77 -14.27 14.57
CA ALA A 17 21.04 -12.86 14.83
C ALA A 17 22.09 -12.31 13.84
N TYR A 18 21.78 -11.18 13.20
CA TYR A 18 22.63 -10.53 12.20
C TYR A 18 22.92 -11.33 10.93
N ALA A 19 22.27 -12.49 10.71
CA ALA A 19 22.13 -13.07 9.39
C ALA A 19 21.04 -12.29 8.64
N PHE A 20 21.40 -11.12 8.12
CA PHE A 20 20.46 -10.18 7.49
C PHE A 20 19.74 -10.80 6.28
N GLU A 21 20.33 -11.81 5.65
CA GLU A 21 19.73 -12.54 4.54
C GLU A 21 18.84 -13.68 5.06
N PRO A 22 17.50 -13.59 4.92
CA PRO A 22 16.66 -14.76 5.12
C PRO A 22 17.04 -15.83 4.10
N ILE A 23 17.23 -17.07 4.56
CA ILE A 23 17.40 -18.24 3.68
C ILE A 23 16.25 -18.20 2.67
N ARG A 24 16.57 -18.06 1.38
CA ARG A 24 15.59 -18.16 0.29
C ARG A 24 15.00 -19.56 0.33
N ARG A 25 13.96 -19.78 1.14
CA ARG A 25 13.19 -21.04 1.14
C ARG A 25 12.68 -21.20 -0.28
N GLY A 26 13.28 -22.13 -1.03
CA GLY A 26 12.99 -22.37 -2.44
C GLY A 26 11.49 -22.48 -2.67
N ASN A 27 11.00 -21.80 -3.71
CA ASN A 27 9.60 -21.70 -4.14
C ASN A 27 8.59 -22.34 -3.18
N ARG A 28 8.39 -21.72 -2.02
CA ARG A 28 7.22 -22.02 -1.22
C ARG A 28 6.05 -21.51 -2.05
N ALA A 29 5.25 -22.42 -2.61
CA ALA A 29 4.01 -22.06 -3.25
C ALA A 29 3.20 -21.24 -2.25
N VAL A 30 3.23 -19.91 -2.39
CA VAL A 30 2.36 -19.03 -1.65
C VAL A 30 0.99 -19.43 -2.15
N VAL A 31 0.23 -20.15 -1.34
CA VAL A 31 -1.16 -20.46 -1.62
C VAL A 31 -1.85 -19.10 -1.73
N ARG A 32 -2.02 -18.67 -2.98
CA ARG A 32 -2.55 -17.38 -3.34
C ARG A 32 -4.04 -17.47 -3.04
N ARG A 33 -4.44 -17.13 -1.82
CA ARG A 33 -5.85 -16.83 -1.56
C ARG A 33 -6.15 -15.58 -2.37
N TYR A 34 -6.71 -15.78 -3.57
CA TYR A 34 -7.41 -14.72 -4.27
C TYR A 34 -8.56 -14.31 -3.37
N VAL A 35 -8.34 -13.25 -2.60
CA VAL A 35 -9.44 -12.51 -2.02
C VAL A 35 -9.99 -11.70 -3.18
N GLU A 36 -11.16 -12.08 -3.68
CA GLU A 36 -11.92 -11.23 -4.59
C GLU A 36 -12.12 -9.89 -3.87
N GLN A 37 -11.38 -8.88 -4.30
CA GLN A 37 -11.63 -7.53 -3.84
C GLN A 37 -12.94 -7.11 -4.50
N PRO A 38 -13.99 -6.79 -3.72
CA PRO A 38 -15.22 -6.31 -4.31
C PRO A 38 -14.90 -5.04 -5.10
N VAL A 39 -15.09 -5.10 -6.42
CA VAL A 39 -15.05 -3.92 -7.28
C VAL A 39 -16.32 -3.15 -6.95
N VAL A 40 -16.23 -2.22 -6.00
CA VAL A 40 -17.34 -1.33 -5.73
C VAL A 40 -17.43 -0.38 -6.91
N VAL A 41 -18.41 -0.61 -7.80
CA VAL A 41 -18.70 0.26 -8.92
C VAL A 41 -19.43 1.47 -8.36
N TRP A 42 -18.75 2.62 -8.36
CA TRP A 42 -19.33 3.89 -7.93
C TRP A 42 -19.79 4.68 -9.15
N GLY A 43 -20.82 5.52 -9.01
CA GLY A 43 -21.30 6.36 -10.09
C GLY A 43 -20.39 7.56 -10.38
N GLU A 44 -20.53 8.15 -11.58
CA GLU A 44 -19.78 9.33 -12.02
C GLU A 44 -20.01 10.56 -11.11
N GLU A 45 -21.07 10.58 -10.29
CA GLU A 45 -21.40 11.70 -9.41
C GLU A 45 -20.33 12.03 -8.34
N ARG A 46 -19.35 11.14 -8.13
CA ARG A 46 -18.30 11.32 -7.10
C ARG A 46 -17.10 12.15 -7.58
N VAL A 47 -16.96 12.34 -8.88
CA VAL A 47 -15.82 13.04 -9.49
C VAL A 47 -15.84 14.53 -9.15
N GLY A 48 -14.68 15.11 -8.87
CA GLY A 48 -14.51 16.56 -8.71
C GLY A 48 -15.14 17.15 -7.44
N ASN A 49 -15.66 16.32 -6.53
CA ASN A 49 -16.24 16.77 -5.27
C ASN A 49 -15.92 15.80 -4.11
N SER A 50 -16.29 16.18 -2.90
CA SER A 50 -16.05 15.40 -1.67
C SER A 50 -17.35 15.13 -0.88
N THR A 51 -18.52 15.29 -1.50
CA THR A 51 -19.84 15.13 -0.83
C THR A 51 -20.08 13.70 -0.31
N TRP A 52 -19.40 12.74 -0.93
CA TRP A 52 -19.46 11.33 -0.60
C TRP A 52 -18.53 10.91 0.54
N CYS A 53 -17.75 11.85 1.09
CA CYS A 53 -16.82 11.61 2.17
C CYS A 53 -17.55 11.33 3.49
N GLN A 54 -17.15 10.27 4.18
CA GLN A 54 -17.67 9.92 5.50
C GLN A 54 -16.66 10.21 6.64
N CYS A 55 -15.38 10.35 6.32
CA CYS A 55 -14.32 10.59 7.32
C CYS A 55 -14.03 12.07 7.58
N GLY A 56 -14.58 12.99 6.76
CA GLY A 56 -14.34 14.44 6.83
C GLY A 56 -13.00 14.93 6.25
N CYS A 57 -12.11 14.04 5.81
CA CYS A 57 -10.75 14.41 5.35
C CYS A 57 -10.47 14.12 3.86
N CYS A 58 -11.46 13.68 3.07
CA CYS A 58 -11.25 13.40 1.65
C CYS A 58 -11.18 14.69 0.82
N THR A 59 -10.41 14.63 -0.27
CA THR A 59 -10.31 15.70 -1.27
C THR A 59 -11.02 15.29 -2.56
N ALA A 60 -11.37 16.27 -3.39
CA ALA A 60 -11.93 16.02 -4.71
C ALA A 60 -10.91 15.28 -5.59
N MET A 61 -11.34 14.18 -6.22
CA MET A 61 -10.50 13.36 -7.08
C MET A 61 -10.97 13.43 -8.54
N PRO A 62 -10.04 13.30 -9.52
CA PRO A 62 -10.36 13.45 -10.94
C PRO A 62 -11.06 12.21 -11.52
N THR A 63 -11.00 11.06 -10.85
CA THR A 63 -11.60 9.81 -11.31
C THR A 63 -12.51 9.19 -10.25
N VAL A 64 -13.46 8.37 -10.72
CA VAL A 64 -14.37 7.61 -9.85
C VAL A 64 -13.60 6.59 -9.01
N SER A 65 -12.61 5.92 -9.61
CA SER A 65 -11.77 4.91 -8.94
C SER A 65 -10.95 5.49 -7.79
N GLU A 66 -10.54 6.76 -7.88
CA GLU A 66 -9.84 7.47 -6.80
C GLU A 66 -10.80 8.08 -5.76
N SER A 67 -12.08 8.19 -6.07
CA SER A 67 -13.11 8.80 -5.22
C SER A 67 -13.63 7.82 -4.14
N ILE A 68 -12.72 7.27 -3.34
CA ILE A 68 -13.00 6.27 -2.29
C ILE A 68 -12.63 6.84 -0.91
N CYS A 69 -13.53 6.66 0.06
CA CYS A 69 -13.32 7.10 1.44
C CYS A 69 -12.69 5.95 2.26
N CYS A 70 -11.84 6.25 3.24
CA CYS A 70 -11.18 5.20 4.03
C CYS A 70 -12.12 4.23 4.79
N PRO A 71 -13.31 4.61 5.29
CA PRO A 71 -14.24 3.65 5.88
C PRO A 71 -14.86 2.70 4.85
N GLN A 72 -14.87 3.07 3.57
CA GLN A 72 -15.41 2.25 2.47
C GLN A 72 -14.33 1.35 1.84
N ALA A 73 -13.09 1.45 2.31
CA ALA A 73 -11.94 0.82 1.68
C ALA A 73 -11.53 -0.50 2.35
N ASP A 74 -12.36 -1.09 3.21
CA ASP A 74 -12.03 -2.34 3.93
C ASP A 74 -10.69 -2.22 4.69
N LEU A 75 -10.62 -1.22 5.58
CA LEU A 75 -9.42 -0.85 6.33
C LEU A 75 -9.59 -0.98 7.85
N ASP A 76 -10.65 -1.63 8.33
CA ASP A 76 -11.03 -1.64 9.75
C ASP A 76 -9.89 -2.12 10.68
N HIS A 77 -9.13 -3.11 10.23
CA HIS A 77 -7.99 -3.68 10.95
C HIS A 77 -6.84 -2.67 11.17
N VAL A 78 -6.68 -1.67 10.30
CA VAL A 78 -5.66 -0.60 10.43
C VAL A 78 -6.27 0.72 10.91
N LEU A 79 -7.57 0.94 10.72
CA LEU A 79 -8.30 2.11 11.19
C LEU A 79 -8.33 2.18 12.73
N ARG A 80 -8.41 1.02 13.41
CA ARG A 80 -8.40 0.88 14.88
C ARG A 80 -9.33 1.86 15.62
N GLY A 81 -10.53 2.05 15.08
CA GLY A 81 -11.56 2.93 15.68
C GLY A 81 -11.37 4.43 15.43
N GLN A 82 -10.40 4.85 14.62
CA GLN A 82 -10.25 6.24 14.20
C GLN A 82 -11.34 6.63 13.19
N SER A 83 -11.81 7.88 13.24
CA SER A 83 -12.77 8.40 12.25
C SER A 83 -12.18 8.51 10.84
N CYS A 84 -10.86 8.70 10.75
CA CYS A 84 -10.11 8.71 9.50
C CYS A 84 -8.77 7.99 9.65
N ILE A 85 -8.36 7.23 8.63
CA ILE A 85 -7.07 6.53 8.62
C ILE A 85 -5.87 7.49 8.72
N THR A 86 -6.02 8.74 8.25
CA THR A 86 -4.95 9.74 8.31
C THR A 86 -4.71 10.28 9.71
N MET A 87 -5.61 10.02 10.66
CA MET A 87 -5.45 10.36 12.07
C MET A 87 -4.69 9.29 12.85
N ALA A 88 -4.49 8.10 12.28
CA ALA A 88 -3.70 7.07 12.93
C ALA A 88 -2.23 7.51 13.05
N CYS A 89 -1.63 7.36 14.23
CA CYS A 89 -0.21 7.67 14.44
C CYS A 89 0.69 6.86 13.48
N THR A 90 0.35 5.59 13.23
CA THR A 90 1.05 4.71 12.29
C THR A 90 1.04 5.29 10.87
N PHE A 91 -0.06 5.93 10.44
CA PHE A 91 -0.10 6.58 9.14
C PHE A 91 0.90 7.74 9.05
N ALA A 92 0.95 8.60 10.07
CA ALA A 92 1.89 9.72 10.09
C ALA A 92 3.34 9.22 10.01
N ILE A 93 3.69 8.20 10.80
CA ILE A 93 5.03 7.61 10.82
C ILE A 93 5.39 6.99 9.47
N LEU A 94 4.49 6.17 8.89
CA LEU A 94 4.82 5.40 7.68
C LEU A 94 4.76 6.20 6.39
N CYS A 95 3.89 7.22 6.30
CA CYS A 95 3.54 7.86 5.03
C CYS A 95 3.90 9.35 4.96
N ARG A 96 4.23 9.99 6.08
CA ARG A 96 4.53 11.44 6.12
C ARG A 96 5.95 11.73 6.63
N GLU A 97 6.54 10.83 7.41
CA GLU A 97 7.89 11.02 7.96
C GLU A 97 8.97 10.79 6.91
N VAL A 98 9.86 11.77 6.73
CA VAL A 98 10.86 11.76 5.64
C VAL A 98 11.86 10.64 5.86
N ASP A 99 12.38 10.51 7.08
CA ASP A 99 13.41 9.52 7.41
C ASP A 99 12.90 8.09 7.21
N VAL A 100 11.64 7.82 7.57
CA VAL A 100 11.01 6.50 7.38
C VAL A 100 10.85 6.19 5.90
N LEU A 101 10.45 7.17 5.09
CA LEU A 101 10.34 7.01 3.64
C LEU A 101 11.70 6.82 2.98
N GLU A 102 12.76 7.50 3.43
CA GLU A 102 14.13 7.29 2.91
C GLU A 102 14.61 5.87 3.20
N VAL A 103 14.41 5.36 4.43
CA VAL A 103 14.75 3.98 4.78
C VAL A 103 13.97 2.99 3.91
N ALA A 104 12.68 3.23 3.69
CA ALA A 104 11.86 2.40 2.80
C ALA A 104 12.38 2.39 1.35
N MET A 105 12.86 3.54 0.83
CA MET A 105 13.48 3.62 -0.49
C MET A 105 14.78 2.82 -0.55
N LEU A 106 15.63 2.96 0.47
CA LEU A 106 16.90 2.23 0.57
C LEU A 106 16.65 0.72 0.57
N SER A 107 15.70 0.22 1.37
CA SER A 107 15.36 -1.20 1.38
C SER A 107 14.84 -1.70 0.02
N LEU A 108 14.09 -0.89 -0.72
CA LEU A 108 13.62 -1.27 -2.06
C LEU A 108 14.76 -1.29 -3.10
N LYS A 109 15.69 -0.35 -2.99
CA LYS A 109 16.87 -0.24 -3.87
C LYS A 109 17.88 -1.35 -3.59
N GLU A 110 18.11 -1.70 -2.33
CA GLU A 110 18.95 -2.82 -1.90
C GLU A 110 18.49 -4.14 -2.52
N VAL A 111 17.19 -4.45 -2.47
CA VAL A 111 16.61 -5.66 -3.10
C VAL A 111 16.84 -5.69 -4.62
N ARG A 112 17.01 -4.54 -5.26
CA ARG A 112 17.27 -4.41 -6.71
C ARG A 112 18.76 -4.26 -7.04
N ALA A 113 19.65 -4.26 -6.05
CA ALA A 113 21.06 -3.93 -6.21
C ALA A 113 21.27 -2.55 -6.89
N GLU A 114 20.40 -1.58 -6.59
CA GLU A 114 20.47 -0.21 -7.07
C GLU A 114 20.90 0.74 -5.94
N THR A 115 21.44 1.91 -6.29
CA THR A 115 21.72 2.99 -5.34
C THR A 115 20.57 4.01 -5.33
N LEU A 116 20.41 4.69 -4.18
CA LEU A 116 19.50 5.82 -4.06
C LEU A 116 20.26 7.12 -4.36
N GLU A 117 19.97 7.72 -5.50
CA GLU A 117 20.58 8.99 -5.92
C GLU A 117 20.00 10.16 -5.10
N ARG A 118 20.88 11.12 -4.77
CA ARG A 118 20.52 12.34 -4.04
C ARG A 118 20.78 13.58 -4.93
N PRO A 119 19.94 14.63 -4.87
CA PRO A 119 18.80 14.81 -3.97
C PRO A 119 17.57 13.98 -4.38
N ILE A 120 16.81 13.52 -3.38
CA ILE A 120 15.62 12.68 -3.62
C ILE A 120 14.47 13.58 -4.10
N ASN A 121 13.89 13.22 -5.25
CA ASN A 121 12.74 13.94 -5.82
C ASN A 121 11.46 13.69 -4.98
N SER A 122 10.66 14.72 -4.74
CA SER A 122 9.33 14.64 -4.09
C SER A 122 8.39 13.62 -4.74
N CYS A 123 8.52 13.38 -6.04
CA CYS A 123 7.82 12.31 -6.75
C CYS A 123 8.14 10.93 -6.15
N LEU A 124 9.40 10.65 -5.84
CA LEU A 124 9.81 9.39 -5.24
C LEU A 124 9.26 9.26 -3.81
N PHE A 125 9.23 10.34 -3.03
CA PHE A 125 8.57 10.35 -1.71
C PHE A 125 7.09 9.99 -1.81
N ARG A 126 6.34 10.58 -2.75
CA ARG A 126 4.92 10.22 -2.97
C ARG A 126 4.78 8.74 -3.35
N LEU A 127 5.55 8.27 -4.32
CA LEU A 127 5.48 6.87 -4.78
C LEU A 127 5.79 5.89 -3.65
N THR A 128 6.82 6.17 -2.83
CA THR A 128 7.15 5.36 -1.67
C THR A 128 6.06 5.42 -0.60
N ALA A 129 5.50 6.60 -0.33
CA ALA A 129 4.41 6.75 0.64
C ALA A 129 3.14 5.99 0.23
N TYR A 130 2.75 6.08 -1.04
CA TYR A 130 1.64 5.29 -1.59
C TYR A 130 1.90 3.79 -1.44
N ARG A 131 3.11 3.35 -1.78
CA ARG A 131 3.52 1.95 -1.65
C ARG A 131 3.52 1.47 -0.20
N GLN A 132 4.07 2.25 0.72
CA GLN A 132 4.11 1.95 2.15
C GLN A 132 2.70 1.86 2.73
N PHE A 133 1.83 2.82 2.40
CA PHE A 133 0.44 2.77 2.81
C PHE A 133 -0.24 1.48 2.35
N THR A 134 -0.14 1.14 1.06
CA THR A 134 -0.77 -0.08 0.53
C THR A 134 -0.19 -1.34 1.16
N LEU A 135 1.12 -1.40 1.39
CA LEU A 135 1.75 -2.53 2.07
C LEU A 135 1.24 -2.67 3.50
N TRP A 136 1.18 -1.57 4.25
CA TRP A 136 0.66 -1.56 5.61
C TRP A 136 -0.83 -1.95 5.69
N ALA A 137 -1.64 -1.41 4.78
CA ALA A 137 -3.08 -1.61 4.74
C ALA A 137 -3.53 -2.97 4.19
N ARG A 138 -2.71 -3.64 3.37
CA ARG A 138 -3.09 -4.87 2.64
C ARG A 138 -2.14 -6.04 2.82
N GLY A 139 -0.98 -5.82 3.44
CA GLY A 139 0.03 -6.82 3.73
C GLY A 139 0.82 -7.36 2.53
N HIS A 140 0.40 -7.11 1.29
CA HIS A 140 1.08 -7.62 0.10
C HIS A 140 0.92 -6.71 -1.13
N LEU A 141 1.99 -6.63 -1.93
CA LEU A 141 2.03 -5.91 -3.20
C LEU A 141 2.41 -6.91 -4.30
N GLY A 142 1.43 -7.37 -5.09
CA GLY A 142 1.63 -8.37 -6.14
C GLY A 142 1.56 -7.79 -7.56
N LYS A 143 2.14 -8.50 -8.54
CA LYS A 143 1.94 -8.16 -9.97
C LYS A 143 0.45 -8.12 -10.31
N LYS A 144 0.05 -7.11 -11.08
CA LYS A 144 -1.34 -6.83 -11.51
C LYS A 144 -2.35 -6.55 -10.39
N ASN A 145 -1.91 -6.29 -9.16
CA ASN A 145 -2.79 -5.91 -8.06
C ASN A 145 -2.64 -4.41 -7.74
N ARG A 146 -3.14 -3.55 -8.64
CA ARG A 146 -3.23 -2.11 -8.38
C ARG A 146 -4.52 -1.85 -7.61
N ILE A 147 -4.41 -1.30 -6.41
CA ILE A 147 -5.53 -1.05 -5.49
C ILE A 147 -5.65 0.47 -5.32
N PRO A 148 -6.84 1.06 -5.51
CA PRO A 148 -7.04 2.48 -5.28
C PRO A 148 -6.82 2.84 -3.81
N ILE A 149 -6.12 3.95 -3.57
CA ILE A 149 -5.83 4.48 -2.24
C ILE A 149 -6.93 5.49 -1.87
N PRO A 150 -7.43 5.53 -0.62
CA PRO A 150 -8.46 6.48 -0.22
C PRO A 150 -8.06 7.94 -0.46
N ALA A 151 -9.01 8.78 -0.88
CA ALA A 151 -8.74 10.18 -1.21
C ALA A 151 -8.20 11.02 -0.04
N CYS A 152 -8.57 10.68 1.20
CA CYS A 152 -8.00 11.32 2.39
C CYS A 152 -6.50 11.05 2.52
N VAL A 153 -6.05 9.84 2.22
CA VAL A 153 -4.64 9.46 2.23
C VAL A 153 -3.90 10.16 1.10
N VAL A 154 -4.45 10.13 -0.12
CA VAL A 154 -3.86 10.81 -1.28
C VAL A 154 -3.69 12.31 -1.01
N GLY A 155 -4.74 12.97 -0.52
CA GLY A 155 -4.70 14.38 -0.14
C GLY A 155 -3.66 14.68 0.93
N SER A 156 -3.60 13.86 1.98
CA SER A 156 -2.62 14.04 3.06
C SER A 156 -1.16 13.89 2.58
N ILE A 157 -0.87 12.90 1.73
CA ILE A 157 0.47 12.70 1.17
C ILE A 157 0.86 13.83 0.21
N ARG A 158 -0.07 14.27 -0.66
CA ARG A 158 0.16 15.37 -1.61
C ARG A 158 0.37 16.71 -0.89
N ALA A 159 -0.22 16.91 0.28
CA ALA A 159 0.02 18.10 1.11
C ALA A 159 1.43 18.14 1.69
N VAL A 160 2.03 16.99 2.02
CA VAL A 160 3.42 16.91 2.51
C VAL A 160 4.42 16.99 1.37
N PHE A 161 4.13 16.34 0.24
CA PHE A 161 5.01 16.27 -0.93
C PHE A 161 4.31 16.84 -2.17
N PRO A 162 4.26 18.18 -2.32
CA PRO A 162 3.52 18.83 -3.40
C PRO A 162 4.16 18.63 -4.79
N SER A 163 3.36 18.86 -5.84
CA SER A 163 3.79 18.92 -7.24
C SER A 163 2.88 19.86 -8.02
N LEU A 164 3.39 20.39 -9.13
CA LEU A 164 2.60 21.15 -10.11
C LEU A 164 1.57 20.24 -10.78
N GLU A 165 1.96 19.00 -11.07
CA GLU A 165 1.12 18.02 -11.76
C GLU A 165 1.07 16.70 -10.98
N TYR A 166 -0.09 16.05 -11.02
CA TYR A 166 -0.31 14.72 -10.46
C TYR A 166 -0.88 13.80 -11.52
N TYR A 167 -0.33 12.60 -11.62
CA TYR A 167 -0.90 11.51 -12.39
C TYR A 167 -1.89 10.73 -11.52
N GLY A 168 -3.03 10.37 -12.11
CA GLY A 168 -4.10 9.62 -11.44
C GLY A 168 -3.82 8.13 -11.34
N PHE A 169 -4.80 7.39 -10.84
CA PHE A 169 -4.76 5.93 -10.75
C PHE A 169 -5.19 5.27 -12.07
N GLU A 170 -4.41 4.29 -12.51
CA GLU A 170 -4.71 3.45 -13.68
C GLU A 170 -4.69 1.97 -13.29
N TYR A 171 -5.65 1.17 -13.74
CA TYR A 171 -5.67 -0.26 -13.48
C TYR A 171 -4.60 -1.00 -14.30
N ALA A 172 -4.25 -2.21 -13.89
CA ALA A 172 -3.21 -3.01 -14.55
C ALA A 172 -3.70 -3.75 -15.81
N TYR A 173 -4.97 -3.57 -16.22
CA TYR A 173 -5.62 -4.34 -17.29
C TYR A 173 -5.77 -3.57 -18.61
N ASP A 174 -5.23 -2.36 -18.72
CA ASP A 174 -5.41 -1.51 -19.91
C ASP A 174 -4.37 -1.75 -21.02
N GLU A 175 -3.61 -2.85 -20.97
CA GLU A 175 -2.78 -3.33 -22.09
C GLU A 175 -3.47 -4.55 -22.74
N PHE A 176 -4.19 -4.31 -23.83
CA PHE A 176 -4.68 -5.32 -24.76
C PHE A 176 -3.53 -5.94 -25.56
#